data_AF-A0A328C213-F1
#
_entry.id   AF-A0A328C213-F1
#
_cell.length_a   1.000
_cell.length_b   1.000
_cell.length_c   1.000
_cell.angle_alpha   90.00
_cell.angle_beta   90.00
_cell.angle_gamma   90.00
#
_symmetry.space_group_name_H-M   'P 1'
#
loop_
_entity.id
_entity.type
_entity.pdbx_description
1 polymer ?
#
loop_
_entity_poly.entity_id
_entity_poly.type
_entity_poly.pdbx_seq_one_letter_code
_entity_poly.pdbx_strand_id
1 'polypeptide(L)' 'MCTKYSSNKDINQLIKGLVKVGWWFHRRSKHSELWSPDRKQRIFISVSPSDKRAYMKLKSNLRRIGFIVER' A
#
# COMPACT_ATOMS: atom_id res chain seq x y z
N MET A 1 4.55 -5.34 19.45
CA MET A 1 5.54 -5.33 18.36
C MET A 1 5.07 -4.39 17.25
N CYS A 2 5.70 -3.23 17.08
CA CYS A 2 5.31 -2.24 16.09
C CYS A 2 6.11 -2.44 14.79
N THR A 3 5.64 -3.35 13.93
CA THR A 3 6.16 -3.51 12.56
C THR A 3 5.99 -2.20 11.79
N LYS A 4 7.11 -1.53 11.50
CA LYS A 4 7.16 -0.41 10.55
C LYS A 4 7.28 -1.00 9.16
N TYR A 5 6.20 -0.96 8.39
CA TYR A 5 6.21 -1.40 6.98
C TYR A 5 6.84 -0.34 6.07
N SER A 6 6.75 0.93 6.46
CA SER A 6 7.37 2.08 5.78
C SER A 6 7.75 3.17 6.77
N SER A 7 8.72 4.01 6.42
CA SER A 7 9.15 5.17 7.21
C SER A 7 8.05 6.22 7.37
N ASN A 8 7.13 6.28 6.41
CA ASN A 8 6.01 7.22 6.44
C ASN A 8 4.81 6.65 7.22
N LYS A 9 4.32 7.41 8.20
CA LYS A 9 3.23 6.99 9.10
C LYS A 9 1.92 6.74 8.34
N ASP A 10 1.60 7.58 7.36
CA ASP A 10 0.39 7.46 6.55
C ASP A 10 0.37 6.17 5.73
N ILE A 11 1.51 5.86 5.07
CA ILE A 11 1.66 4.62 4.29
C ILE A 11 1.58 3.41 5.22
N ASN A 12 2.21 3.48 6.40
CA ASN A 12 2.16 2.39 7.38
C ASN A 12 0.74 2.12 7.89
N GLN A 13 -0.04 3.16 8.19
CA GLN A 13 -1.44 3.02 8.58
C GLN A 13 -2.30 2.49 7.44
N LEU A 14 -2.09 2.98 6.21
CA LEU A 14 -2.81 2.52 5.03
C LEU A 14 -2.55 1.03 4.76
N ILE A 15 -1.29 0.59 4.77
CA ILE A 15 -0.92 -0.82 4.60
C ILE A 15 -1.54 -1.67 5.72
N LYS A 16 -1.49 -1.23 6.98
CA LYS A 16 -2.13 -1.96 8.08
C LYS A 16 -3.64 -2.12 7.87
N GLY A 17 -4.32 -1.07 7.42
CA GLY A 17 -5.74 -1.13 7.07
C GLY A 17 -6.01 -2.15 5.96
N LEU A 18 -5.19 -2.12 4.90
CA LEU A 18 -5.30 -3.06 3.78
C LEU A 18 -5.06 -4.50 4.22
N VAL A 19 -3.99 -4.76 4.98
CA VAL A 19 -3.66 -6.10 5.50
C VAL A 19 -4.79 -6.62 6.39
N LYS A 20 -5.43 -5.75 7.19
CA LYS A 20 -6.59 -6.12 8.01
C LYS A 20 -7.81 -6.55 7.16
N VAL A 21 -7.97 -5.99 5.96
CA VAL A 21 -9.02 -6.38 5.01
C VAL A 21 -8.66 -7.67 4.24
N GLY A 22 -7.47 -8.22 4.43
CA GLY A 22 -7.01 -9.45 3.76
C GLY A 22 -6.05 -9.19 2.61
N TRP A 23 -5.56 -7.96 2.44
CA TRP A 23 -4.52 -7.68 1.46
C TRP A 23 -3.19 -8.31 1.87
N TRP A 24 -2.45 -8.79 0.88
CA TRP A 24 -1.14 -9.40 1.06
C TRP A 24 -0.04 -8.39 0.78
N PHE A 25 0.62 -7.93 1.84
CA PHE A 25 1.78 -7.05 1.71
C PHE A 25 3.08 -7.86 1.58
N HIS A 26 3.79 -7.68 0.48
CA HIS A 26 5.09 -8.27 0.24
C HIS A 26 6.16 -7.19 0.16
N ARG A 27 7.03 -7.12 1.17
CA ARG A 27 8.11 -6.13 1.22
C ARG A 27 9.32 -6.62 0.41
N ARG A 28 9.69 -5.93 -0.68
CA ARG A 28 10.98 -6.16 -1.35
C ARG A 28 11.93 -4.98 -1.14
N SER A 29 13.22 -5.20 -1.36
CA SER A 29 14.29 -4.27 -0.99
C SER A 29 14.20 -2.89 -1.68
N LYS A 30 13.62 -2.80 -2.89
CA LYS A 30 13.45 -1.54 -3.65
C LYS A 30 11.99 -1.11 -3.79
N HIS A 31 11.07 -2.05 -3.99
CA HIS A 31 9.64 -1.81 -4.13
C HIS A 31 8.88 -2.82 -3.27
N SER A 32 7.95 -2.33 -2.46
CA SER A 32 6.97 -3.19 -1.80
C SER A 32 5.82 -3.48 -2.76
N GLU A 33 5.24 -4.65 -2.66
CA GLU A 33 4.13 -5.10 -3.47
C GLU A 33 2.93 -5.35 -2.56
N LEU A 34 1.74 -5.00 -3.03
CA LEU A 34 0.50 -5.14 -2.30
C LEU A 34 -0.47 -5.92 -3.20
N TRP A 35 -0.80 -7.13 -2.78
CA TRP A 35 -1.66 -8.04 -3.52
C TRP A 35 -3.08 -7.97 -2.95
N SER A 36 -4.06 -7.89 -3.84
CA SER A 36 -5.47 -7.98 -3.45
C SER A 36 -5.73 -9.31 -2.74
N PRO A 37 -6.72 -9.38 -1.83
CA PRO A 37 -7.14 -10.64 -1.24
C PRO A 37 -7.44 -11.72 -2.31
N ASP A 38 -8.01 -11.32 -3.44
CA ASP A 38 -8.28 -12.23 -4.57
C ASP A 38 -7.05 -12.58 -5.42
N ARG A 39 -5.86 -12.07 -5.10
CA ARG A 39 -4.60 -12.14 -5.88
C ARG A 39 -4.67 -11.70 -7.35
N LYS A 40 -5.82 -11.24 -7.83
CA LYS A 40 -6.04 -10.74 -9.19
C LYS A 40 -5.37 -9.40 -9.45
N GLN A 41 -5.18 -8.58 -8.41
CA GLN A 41 -4.65 -7.22 -8.53
C GLN A 41 -3.42 -7.07 -7.68
N ARG A 42 -2.39 -6.42 -8.23
CA ARG A 42 -1.15 -6.11 -7.52
C ARG A 42 -0.82 -4.64 -7.68
N ILE A 43 -0.41 -4.02 -6.58
CA ILE A 43 0.01 -2.62 -6.53
C ILE A 43 1.48 -2.58 -6.13
N PHE A 44 2.29 -1.89 -6.93
CA PHE A 44 3.68 -1.61 -6.59
C PHE A 44 3.77 -0.29 -5.80
N ILE A 45 4.42 -0.36 -4.65
CA ILE A 45 4.71 0.74 -3.73
C ILE A 45 6.22 0.94 -3.73
N SER A 46 6.70 2.03 -4.30
CA SER A 46 8.12 2.37 -4.18
C SER A 46 8.47 2.68 -2.73
N VAL A 47 9.54 2.06 -2.21
CA VAL A 47 10.02 2.28 -0.83
C VAL A 47 10.61 3.69 -0.66
N SER A 48 11.01 4.32 -1.76
CA SER A 48 11.45 5.71 -1.90
C SER A 48 11.10 6.17 -3.32
N PRO A 49 10.54 7.38 -3.62
CA PRO A 49 11.13 8.68 -3.26
C PRO A 49 10.10 9.82 -2.95
N SER A 50 10.43 10.69 -1.98
CA SER A 50 9.63 11.87 -1.56
C SER A 50 8.21 11.52 -1.06
N ASP A 51 8.12 11.16 0.22
CA ASP A 51 6.99 10.55 0.97
C ASP A 51 5.54 10.85 0.54
N LYS A 52 5.25 12.06 0.04
CA LYS A 52 3.91 12.42 -0.49
C LYS A 52 3.57 11.76 -1.83
N ARG A 53 4.52 11.62 -2.74
CA ARG A 53 4.27 11.07 -4.10
C ARG A 53 3.97 9.58 -4.05
N ALA A 54 4.67 8.84 -3.19
CA ALA A 54 4.41 7.41 -2.98
C ALA A 54 3.01 7.18 -2.40
N TYR A 55 2.59 7.99 -1.43
CA TYR A 55 1.22 7.95 -0.89
C TYR A 55 0.17 8.27 -1.96
N MET A 56 0.36 9.34 -2.75
CA MET A 56 -0.57 9.69 -3.83
C MET A 56 -0.66 8.60 -4.91
N LYS A 57 0.47 8.01 -5.34
CA LYS A 57 0.46 6.89 -6.29
C LYS A 57 -0.26 5.68 -5.73
N LEU A 58 -0.04 5.34 -4.46
CA LEU A 58 -0.73 4.25 -3.80
C LEU A 58 -2.23 4.52 -3.71
N LYS A 59 -2.65 5.72 -3.27
CA LYS A 59 -4.06 6.12 -3.22
C LYS A 59 -4.71 6.11 -4.60
N SER A 60 -4.01 6.60 -5.63
CA SER A 60 -4.49 6.59 -7.02
C SER A 60 -4.62 5.17 -7.56
N ASN A 61 -3.69 4.28 -7.24
CA ASN A 61 -3.80 2.86 -7.59
C ASN A 61 -4.98 2.21 -6.87
N LEU A 62 -5.15 2.45 -5.57
CA LEU A 62 -6.28 1.97 -4.77
C LEU A 62 -7.64 2.49 -5.28
N ARG A 63 -7.70 3.71 -5.81
CA ARG A 63 -8.88 4.24 -6.50
C ARG A 63 -9.10 3.55 -7.84
N ARG A 64 -8.03 3.35 -8.63
CA ARG A 64 -8.11 2.71 -9.95
C ARG A 64 -8.60 1.26 -9.88
N ILE A 65 -8.24 0.55 -8.81
CA ILE A 65 -8.75 -0.81 -8.55
C ILE A 65 -10.16 -0.83 -7.93
N GLY A 66 -10.75 0.35 -7.65
CA GLY A 66 -12.08 0.47 -7.04
C GLY A 66 -12.14 0.16 -5.55
N PHE A 67 -11.01 0.04 -4.85
CA PHE A 67 -10.97 -0.33 -3.44
C PHE A 67 -11.22 0.85 -2.50
N ILE A 68 -10.79 2.07 -2.89
CA ILE A 68 -11.11 3.29 -2.17
C ILE A 68 -12.13 4.08 -3.00
N VAL A 69 -13.38 4.07 -2.53
CA VAL A 69 -14.39 5.07 -2.89
C VAL A 69 -14.37 6.09 -1.76
N GLU A 70 -13.75 7.24 -1.99
CA GLU A 70 -14.04 8.41 -1.15
C GLU A 70 -15.50 8.78 -1.50
N ARG A 71 -16.43 8.42 -0.61
CA ARG A 71 -17.77 9.04 -0.57
C ARG A 71 -17.66 10.38 0.14
#